data_AF-A0A968YXK5-F1
#
_entry.id   AF-A0A968YXK5-F1
#
_cell.length_a   1.000
_cell.length_b   1.000
_cell.length_c   1.000
_cell.angle_alpha   90.00
_cell.angle_beta   90.00
_cell.angle_gamma   90.00
#
_symmetry.space_group_name_H-M   'P 1'
#
loop_
_entity.id
_entity.type
_entity.pdbx_description
1 polymer ?
#
loop_
_entity_poly.entity_id
_entity_poly.type
_entity_poly.pdbx_seq_one_letter_code
_entity_poly.pdbx_strand_id
1 'polypeptide(L)' 'MVTLDQALDTAMQLSSDQQEMLIQILHNRRIETRREEIAQDAKTSIAAFHAGQLKSQTAEEAISELRQSLNNVEE' A
#
# COMPACT_ATOMS: atom_id res chain seq x y z
N MET A 1 2.65 -14.20 -19.83
CA MET A 1 3.25 -13.20 -18.91
C MET A 1 3.92 -12.17 -19.78
N VAL A 2 3.52 -10.90 -19.69
CA VAL A 2 4.15 -9.81 -20.43
C VAL A 2 5.36 -9.34 -19.62
N THR A 3 6.52 -9.15 -20.25
CA THR A 3 7.69 -8.59 -19.56
C THR A 3 7.56 -7.08 -19.40
N LEU A 4 8.29 -6.48 -18.46
CA LEU A 4 8.29 -5.03 -18.30
C LEU A 4 8.72 -4.33 -19.59
N ASP A 5 9.75 -4.83 -20.27
CA ASP A 5 10.23 -4.26 -21.53
C ASP A 5 9.15 -4.30 -22.62
N GLN A 6 8.43 -5.41 -22.78
CA GLN A 6 7.33 -5.52 -23.75
C GLN A 6 6.18 -4.55 -23.44
N ALA A 7 5.88 -4.35 -22.15
CA ALA A 7 4.85 -3.40 -21.73
C ALA A 7 5.28 -1.94 -22.02
N LEU A 8 6.55 -1.62 -21.80
CA LEU A 8 7.12 -0.30 -22.12
C LEU A 8 7.12 -0.05 -23.63
N ASP A 9 7.58 -1.01 -24.44
CA ASP A 9 7.57 -0.90 -25.90
C ASP A 9 6.16 -0.65 -26.44
N THR A 10 5.15 -1.30 -25.85
CA THR A 10 3.75 -1.12 -26.22
C THR A 10 3.22 0.25 -25.79
N ALA A 11 3.57 0.70 -24.57
CA ALA A 11 3.18 2.02 -24.07
C ALA A 11 3.79 3.15 -24.91
N MET A 12 5.02 2.97 -25.40
CA MET A 12 5.72 3.94 -26.26
C MET A 12 5.08 4.08 -27.65
N GLN A 13 4.24 3.14 -28.09
CA GLN A 13 3.49 3.25 -29.35
C GLN A 13 2.27 4.18 -29.25
N LEU A 14 1.85 4.55 -28.03
CA LEU A 14 0.77 5.51 -27.80
C LEU A 14 1.21 6.94 -28.15
N SER A 15 0.27 7.81 -28.49
CA SER A 15 0.58 9.24 -28.63
C SER A 15 1.00 9.83 -27.27
N SER A 16 1.72 10.97 -27.28
CA SER A 16 2.17 11.62 -26.04
C SER A 16 1.02 11.88 -25.05
N ASP A 17 -0.13 12.34 -25.54
CA ASP A 17 -1.32 12.57 -24.71
C ASP A 17 -1.83 11.26 -24.08
N GLN A 18 -1.84 10.18 -24.87
CA GLN A 18 -2.29 8.87 -24.40
C GLN A 18 -1.29 8.24 -23.41
N GLN A 19 0.00 8.50 -23.56
CA GLN A 19 1.02 8.08 -22.58
C GLN A 19 0.77 8.75 -21.23
N GLU A 20 0.45 10.05 -21.20
CA GLU A 20 0.14 10.73 -19.93
C GLU A 20 -1.18 10.26 -19.31
N MET A 21 -2.19 10.00 -20.14
CA MET A 21 -3.41 9.35 -19.67
C MET A 21 -3.12 7.97 -19.05
N LEU A 22 -2.26 7.18 -19.69
CA LEU A 22 -1.87 5.85 -19.18
C LEU A 22 -1.18 5.96 -17.82
N ILE A 23 -0.25 6.90 -17.65
CA ILE A 23 0.44 7.15 -16.38
C ILE A 23 -0.57 7.48 -15.28
N GLN A 24 -1.50 8.40 -15.55
CA GLN A 24 -2.53 8.77 -14.58
C GLN A 24 -3.44 7.60 -14.20
N ILE A 25 -3.86 6.80 -15.18
CA ILE A 25 -4.71 5.62 -14.96
C ILE A 25 -3.99 4.60 -14.08
N LEU A 26 -2.72 4.29 -14.40
CA LEU A 26 -1.93 3.32 -13.63
C LEU A 26 -1.71 3.80 -12.19
N HIS A 27 -1.41 5.09 -12.01
CA HIS A 27 -1.26 5.69 -10.69
C HIS A 27 -2.54 5.56 -9.86
N ASN A 28 -3.69 5.92 -10.44
CA ASN A 28 -4.98 5.82 -9.76
C ASN A 28 -5.33 4.38 -9.39
N ARG A 29 -5.11 3.42 -10.30
CA ARG A 29 -5.33 2.00 -10.02
C ARG A 29 -4.45 1.50 -8.88
N ARG A 30 -3.18 1.90 -8.83
CA ARG A 30 -2.28 1.54 -7.74
C ARG A 30 -2.77 2.08 -6.39
N ILE A 31 -3.30 3.30 -6.36
CA ILE A 31 -3.92 3.86 -5.15
C ILE A 31 -5.12 3.02 -4.71
N GLU A 32 -6.01 2.67 -5.64
CA GLU A 32 -7.20 1.87 -5.30
C GLU A 32 -6.83 0.46 -4.81
N THR A 33 -5.89 -0.22 -5.45
CA THR A 33 -5.38 -1.52 -4.95
C THR A 33 -4.81 -1.39 -3.55
N ARG A 34 -4.00 -0.35 -3.29
CA ARG A 34 -3.46 -0.11 -1.94
C ARG A 34 -4.55 0.17 -0.90
N ARG A 35 -5.63 0.86 -1.30
CA ARG A 35 -6.79 1.10 -0.42
C ARG A 35 -7.53 -0.20 -0.09
N GLU A 36 -7.70 -1.08 -1.07
CA GLU A 36 -8.29 -2.40 -0.87
C GLU A 36 -7.47 -3.26 0.08
N GLU A 37 -6.15 -3.29 -0.09
CA GLU A 37 -5.21 -3.97 0.82
C GLU A 37 -5.34 -3.44 2.26
N ILE A 38 -5.28 -2.12 2.45
CA ILE A 38 -5.45 -1.49 3.78
C ILE A 38 -6.81 -1.84 4.38
N ALA A 39 -7.89 -1.82 3.59
CA ALA A 39 -9.22 -2.15 4.07
C ALA A 39 -9.33 -3.62 4.50
N GLN A 40 -8.68 -4.53 3.76
CA GLN A 40 -8.66 -5.95 4.11
C GLN A 40 -7.83 -6.22 5.37
N ASP A 41 -6.68 -5.57 5.50
CA ASP A 41 -5.83 -5.66 6.68
C ASP A 41 -6.54 -5.10 7.93
N ALA A 42 -7.24 -3.97 7.78
CA ALA A 42 -8.03 -3.38 8.85
C ALA A 42 -9.15 -4.32 9.31
N LYS A 43 -9.90 -4.92 8.38
CA LYS A 43 -10.94 -5.91 8.71
C LYS A 43 -10.37 -7.09 9.49
N THR A 44 -9.25 -7.63 9.02
CA THR A 44 -8.57 -8.77 9.66
C THR A 44 -8.09 -8.40 11.06
N SER A 45 -7.46 -7.23 11.22
CA SER A 45 -6.95 -6.74 12.51
C SER A 45 -8.07 -6.50 13.53
N ILE A 46 -9.19 -5.89 13.10
CA ILE A 46 -10.35 -5.65 13.97
C ILE A 46 -10.96 -6.98 14.43
N ALA A 47 -11.09 -7.96 13.53
CA ALA A 47 -11.61 -9.28 13.88
C ALA A 47 -10.71 -9.99 14.91
N ALA A 48 -9.39 -9.95 14.71
CA ALA A 48 -8.41 -10.52 15.64
C ALA A 48 -8.45 -9.83 17.01
N PHE A 49 -8.61 -8.50 17.04
CA PHE A 49 -8.80 -7.75 18.27
C PHE A 49 -10.05 -8.19 19.05
N HIS A 50 -11.21 -8.28 18.38
CA HIS A 50 -12.44 -8.74 19.02
C HIS A 50 -12.38 -10.22 19.44
N ALA A 51 -11.58 -11.05 18.76
CA ALA A 51 -11.31 -12.43 19.16
C ALA A 51 -10.33 -12.55 20.34
N GLY A 52 -9.80 -11.43 20.87
CA GLY A 52 -8.83 -11.41 21.97
C GLY A 52 -7.42 -11.83 21.59
N GLN A 53 -7.12 -11.90 20.28
CA GLN A 53 -5.80 -12.28 19.77
C GLN A 53 -4.82 -11.11 19.78
N LEU A 54 -5.32 -9.88 19.80
CA LEU A 54 -4.53 -8.66 19.89
C LEU A 54 -4.75 -7.97 21.24
N LYS A 55 -3.69 -7.36 21.77
CA LYS A 55 -3.76 -6.61 23.03
C LYS A 55 -4.37 -5.24 22.81
N SER A 56 -5.24 -4.83 23.72
CA SER A 56 -5.68 -3.44 23.82
C SER A 56 -4.51 -2.56 24.27
N GLN A 57 -4.32 -1.44 23.58
CA GLN A 57 -3.37 -0.41 23.95
C GLN A 57 -3.94 0.95 23.62
N THR A 58 -3.52 1.96 24.37
CA THR A 58 -3.86 3.35 24.07
C THR A 58 -3.10 3.83 22.83
N ALA A 59 -3.61 4.89 22.19
CA ALA A 59 -2.91 5.50 21.06
C ALA A 59 -1.52 6.02 21.46
N GLU A 60 -1.35 6.52 22.70
CA GLU A 60 -0.08 7.03 23.21
C GLU A 60 0.96 5.92 23.38
N GLU A 61 0.56 4.77 23.95
CA GLU A 61 1.42 3.59 24.06
C GLU A 61 1.84 3.09 22.68
N ALA A 62 0.88 2.96 21.76
CA ALA A 62 1.15 2.53 20.39
C ALA A 62 2.13 3.47 19.66
N ILE A 63 1.94 4.78 19.78
CA ILE A 63 2.81 5.78 19.15
C ILE A 63 4.20 5.76 19.77
N SER A 64 4.30 5.58 21.10
CA SER A 64 5.59 5.48 21.79
C SER A 64 6.38 4.26 21.31
N GLU A 65 5.73 3.10 21.23
CA GLU A 65 6.33 1.85 20.75
C GLU A 65 6.81 1.98 19.30
N LEU A 66 5.99 2.55 18.41
CA LEU A 66 6.36 2.79 17.00
C LEU A 66 7.57 3.73 16.86
N ARG A 67 7.66 4.78 17.70
CA ARG A 67 8.83 5.67 17.71
C ARG A 67 10.08 4.96 18.19
N GLN A 68 9.97 4.13 19.22
CA GLN A 68 11.09 3.32 19.71
C GLN A 68 11.55 2.33 18.65
N SER A 69 10.63 1.63 17.97
CA SER A 69 11.00 0.69 16.92
C SER A 69 11.71 1.35 15.74
N LEU A 70 11.34 2.58 15.39
CA LEU A 70 12.03 3.34 14.33
C LEU A 70 13.45 3.77 14.73
N ASN A 71 13.65 4.17 15.99
CA ASN A 71 14.97 4.56 16.48
C ASN A 71 15.91 3.34 16.67
N ASN A 72 15.36 2.16 16.96
CA ASN A 72 16.15 0.93 17.15
C ASN A 72 16.57 0.26 15.82
N VAL A 73 16.12 0.76 14.67
CA VAL A 73 16.55 0.28 13.33
C VAL A 73 17.88 0.94 12.90
N GLU A 74 18.37 1.93 13.66
CA GLU A 74 19.61 2.66 13.39
C GLU A 74 20.87 2.12 14.12
N GLU A 75 20.80 0.97 14.82
CA GLU A 75 21.95 0.23 15.40
C GLU A 75 22.19 -1.12 14.70
#